data_AF-A0A349H7B4-F1
#
_entry.id   AF-A0A349H7B4-F1
#
_cell.length_a   1.000
_cell.length_b   1.000
_cell.length_c   1.000
_cell.angle_alpha   90.00
_cell.angle_beta   90.00
_cell.angle_gamma   90.00
#
_symmetry.space_group_name_H-M   'P 1'
#
loop_
_entity.id
_entity.type
_entity.pdbx_description
1 polymer ?
#
loop_
_entity_poly.entity_id
_entity_poly.type
_entity_poly.pdbx_seq_one_letter_code
_entity_poly.pdbx_strand_id
1 'polypeptide(L)'
;MDIKTLLIALLVVALTTNICIVIIYWTRRTYPGFGVWVLGSFSRVVGILLFIPREQFPSWLTIILANYLFFAGFLLNNRGVLIFRDRRISYRWEIAASLLFCVLFAYFTYVDPSVVARVKVFGLYISAVEIWTVVILITRRPVYFGLSDLLQAISLGIFAAFYLVRSGYT
;
A
#
# COMPACT_ATOMS: atom_id res chain seq x y z
N MET A 1 25.03 1.22 -4.57
CA MET A 1 24.12 2.34 -4.90
C MET A 1 23.69 2.99 -3.59
N ASP A 2 23.70 4.31 -3.53
CA ASP A 2 23.14 5.03 -2.38
C ASP A 2 21.61 4.85 -2.32
N ILE A 3 21.03 4.85 -1.12
CA ILE A 3 19.59 4.67 -0.86
C ILE A 3 18.80 5.72 -1.64
N LYS A 4 19.31 6.96 -1.72
CA LYS A 4 18.68 8.04 -2.48
C LYS A 4 18.57 7.72 -3.96
N THR A 5 19.64 7.19 -4.57
CA THR A 5 19.65 6.78 -5.98
C THR A 5 18.63 5.67 -6.24
N LEU A 6 18.52 4.71 -5.33
CA LEU A 6 17.54 3.62 -5.42
C LEU A 6 16.10 4.14 -5.34
N LEU A 7 15.82 5.08 -4.43
CA LEU A 7 14.50 5.71 -4.31
C LEU A 7 14.15 6.52 -5.57
N ILE A 8 15.10 7.24 -6.16
CA ILE A 8 14.88 7.99 -7.40
C ILE A 8 14.59 7.03 -8.56
N ALA A 9 15.35 5.94 -8.69
CA ALA A 9 15.10 4.93 -9.73
C ALA A 9 13.71 4.30 -9.58
N LEU A 10 13.33 3.91 -8.35
CA LEU A 10 12.00 3.38 -8.06
C LEU A 10 10.89 4.40 -8.37
N LEU A 11 11.12 5.67 -8.03
CA LEU A 11 10.18 6.75 -8.30
C LEU A 11 9.92 6.92 -9.79
N VAL A 12 10.95 6.91 -10.63
CA VAL A 12 10.80 7.04 -12.10
C VAL A 12 9.92 5.92 -12.66
N VAL A 13 10.20 4.67 -12.27
CA VAL A 13 9.39 3.52 -12.68
C VAL A 13 7.95 3.68 -12.19
N ALA A 14 7.77 3.97 -10.90
CA ALA A 14 6.44 4.07 -10.29
C ALA A 14 5.61 5.24 -10.87
N LEU A 15 6.23 6.38 -11.14
CA LEU A 15 5.58 7.52 -11.82
C LEU A 15 5.16 7.15 -13.23
N THR A 16 6.05 6.51 -14.00
CA THR A 16 5.75 6.09 -15.37
C THR A 16 4.55 5.14 -15.39
N THR A 17 4.54 4.13 -14.52
CA THR A 17 3.41 3.20 -14.37
C THR A 17 2.12 3.93 -13.98
N ASN A 18 2.18 4.87 -13.02
CA ASN A 18 1.01 5.64 -12.61
C ASN A 18 0.47 6.53 -13.73
N ILE A 19 1.34 7.19 -14.51
CA ILE A 19 0.93 7.99 -15.67
C ILE A 19 0.20 7.10 -16.68
N CYS A 20 0.73 5.92 -17.01
CA CYS A 20 0.06 4.97 -17.91
C CYS A 20 -1.32 4.56 -17.38
N ILE A 21 -1.44 4.22 -16.10
CA ILE A 21 -2.69 3.81 -15.48
C ILE A 21 -3.70 4.97 -15.44
N VAL A 22 -3.26 6.20 -15.17
CA VAL A 22 -4.09 7.40 -15.22
C VAL A 22 -4.57 7.63 -16.66
N ILE A 23 -3.71 7.56 -17.67
CA ILE A 23 -4.13 7.70 -19.07
C ILE A 23 -5.21 6.66 -19.41
N ILE A 24 -5.05 5.40 -18.98
CA ILE A 24 -6.06 4.36 -19.19
C ILE A 24 -7.38 4.73 -18.49
N TYR A 25 -7.32 5.22 -17.24
CA TYR A 25 -8.51 5.65 -16.50
C TYR A 25 -9.33 6.71 -17.24
N TRP A 26 -8.66 7.67 -17.89
CA TRP A 26 -9.30 8.78 -18.59
C TRP A 26 -9.72 8.44 -20.02
N THR A 27 -8.98 7.55 -20.71
CA THR A 27 -9.18 7.29 -22.14
C THR A 27 -10.00 6.04 -22.43
N ARG A 28 -10.18 5.14 -21.46
CA ARG A 28 -10.92 3.88 -21.62
C ARG A 28 -12.10 3.80 -20.65
N ARG A 29 -13.14 3.06 -21.03
CA ARG A 29 -14.15 2.64 -20.06
C ARG A 29 -13.49 1.68 -19.09
N THR A 30 -13.37 2.10 -17.83
CA THR A 30 -12.79 1.29 -16.76
C THR A 30 -13.88 0.76 -15.84
N TYR A 31 -13.59 -0.37 -15.20
CA TYR A 31 -14.55 -1.03 -14.32
C TYR A 31 -14.66 -0.29 -12.97
N PRO A 32 -15.84 -0.34 -12.31
CA PRO A 32 -16.03 0.22 -10.97
C PRO A 32 -14.94 -0.30 -10.01
N GLY A 33 -14.18 0.60 -9.38
CA GLY A 33 -13.06 0.25 -8.50
C GLY A 33 -11.67 0.55 -9.07
N PHE A 34 -11.54 0.70 -10.39
CA PHE A 34 -10.26 1.03 -11.03
C PHE A 34 -9.69 2.36 -10.55
N GLY A 35 -10.52 3.40 -10.45
CA GLY A 35 -10.12 4.71 -9.94
C GLY A 35 -9.57 4.67 -8.49
N VAL A 36 -10.15 3.82 -7.63
CA VAL A 36 -9.67 3.64 -6.24
C VAL A 36 -8.30 2.97 -6.24
N TRP A 37 -8.08 2.02 -7.14
CA TRP A 37 -6.79 1.37 -7.33
C TRP A 37 -5.71 2.32 -7.89
N VAL A 38 -6.10 3.24 -8.79
CA VAL A 38 -5.23 4.32 -9.27
C VAL A 38 -4.83 5.24 -8.12
N LEU A 39 -5.80 5.67 -7.31
CA LEU A 39 -5.54 6.50 -6.12
C LEU A 39 -4.58 5.79 -5.14
N GLY A 40 -4.75 4.49 -4.93
CA GLY A 40 -3.85 3.70 -4.08
C GLY A 40 -2.42 3.62 -4.62
N SER A 41 -2.27 3.52 -5.94
CA SER A 41 -0.96 3.54 -6.61
C SER A 41 -0.31 4.92 -6.55
N PHE A 42 -1.08 5.98 -6.71
CA PHE A 42 -0.59 7.35 -6.61
C PHE A 42 -0.17 7.70 -5.17
N SER A 43 -0.96 7.28 -4.18
CA SER A 43 -0.63 7.43 -2.75
C SER A 43 0.77 6.89 -2.43
N ARG A 44 1.10 5.68 -2.92
CA ARG A 44 2.43 5.07 -2.73
C ARG A 44 3.56 5.89 -3.37
N VAL A 45 3.32 6.45 -4.55
CA VAL A 45 4.30 7.35 -5.22
C VAL A 45 4.56 8.60 -4.39
N VAL A 46 3.51 9.24 -3.87
CA VAL A 46 3.67 10.40 -2.98
C VAL A 46 4.44 10.01 -1.72
N GLY A 47 4.20 8.82 -1.16
CA GLY A 47 5.00 8.27 -0.06
C GLY A 47 6.49 8.18 -0.39
N ILE A 48 6.86 7.70 -1.59
CA ILE A 48 8.26 7.63 -2.05
C ILE A 48 8.88 9.02 -2.12
N LEU A 49 8.15 9.99 -2.68
CA LEU A 49 8.63 11.37 -2.81
C LEU A 49 9.00 11.97 -1.45
N LEU A 50 8.20 11.70 -0.41
CA LEU A 50 8.44 12.21 0.94
C LEU A 50 9.66 11.60 1.63
N PHE A 51 10.16 10.45 1.19
CA PHE A 51 11.39 9.86 1.72
C PHE A 51 12.67 10.52 1.18
N ILE A 52 12.62 11.18 0.02
CA ILE A 52 13.82 11.74 -0.62
C ILE A 52 14.41 12.91 0.18
N PRO A 53 13.63 13.90 0.65
CA PRO A 53 14.16 15.03 1.40
C PRO A 53 14.10 14.80 2.92
N ARG A 54 14.32 13.55 3.39
CA ARG A 54 14.07 13.14 4.78
C ARG A 54 14.70 14.06 5.83
N GLU A 55 15.94 14.50 5.60
CA GLU A 55 16.70 15.34 6.53
C GLU A 55 16.31 16.83 6.49
N GLN A 56 15.52 17.25 5.49
CA GLN A 56 15.16 18.66 5.29
C GLN A 56 13.75 18.99 5.80
N PHE A 57 12.91 17.98 6.03
CA PHE A 57 11.52 18.15 6.43
C PHE A 57 11.22 17.51 7.79
N PRO A 58 10.17 17.97 8.49
CA PRO A 58 9.77 17.40 9.77
C PRO A 58 9.49 15.90 9.70
N SER A 59 9.82 15.19 10.78
CA SER A 59 9.65 13.73 10.86
C SER A 59 8.20 13.25 10.68
N TRP A 60 7.21 14.08 11.00
CA TRP A 60 5.81 13.71 10.77
C TRP A 60 5.51 13.57 9.27
N LEU A 61 6.18 14.36 8.42
CA LEU A 61 5.99 14.32 6.96
C LEU A 61 6.77 13.15 6.34
N THR A 62 8.04 13.02 6.72
CA THR A 62 9.00 12.12 6.05
C THR A 62 9.01 10.71 6.63
N ILE A 63 8.45 10.52 7.84
CA ILE A 63 8.33 9.21 8.49
C ILE A 63 6.86 8.82 8.60
N ILE A 64 6.04 9.59 9.30
CA ILE A 64 4.66 9.15 9.60
C ILE A 64 3.79 9.21 8.35
N LEU A 65 3.67 10.38 7.70
CA LEU A 65 2.86 10.55 6.50
C LEU A 65 3.39 9.70 5.34
N ALA A 66 4.70 9.67 5.11
CA ALA A 66 5.30 8.85 4.06
C ALA A 66 4.93 7.36 4.18
N ASN A 67 5.10 6.76 5.37
CA ASN A 67 4.73 5.37 5.60
C ASN A 67 3.22 5.15 5.59
N TYR A 68 2.44 6.11 6.11
CA TYR A 68 0.98 6.03 6.06
C TYR A 68 0.46 6.06 4.63
N LEU A 69 1.00 6.89 3.74
CA LEU A 69 0.62 6.93 2.32
C LEU A 69 0.90 5.60 1.61
N PHE A 70 1.96 4.90 2.00
CA PHE A 70 2.20 3.53 1.54
C PHE A 70 1.10 2.58 2.00
N PHE A 71 0.83 2.55 3.31
CA PHE A 71 -0.19 1.70 3.91
C PHE A 71 -1.60 2.00 3.36
N ALA A 72 -1.98 3.27 3.27
CA ALA A 72 -3.24 3.74 2.68
C ALA A 72 -3.36 3.31 1.22
N GLY A 73 -2.25 3.27 0.47
CA GLY A 73 -2.24 2.75 -0.89
C GLY A 73 -2.66 1.28 -0.98
N PHE A 74 -2.22 0.44 -0.02
CA PHE A 74 -2.65 -0.95 0.08
C PHE A 74 -4.11 -1.08 0.51
N LEU A 75 -4.59 -0.25 1.46
CA LEU A 75 -6.00 -0.20 1.83
C LEU A 75 -6.90 0.18 0.65
N LEU A 76 -6.52 1.20 -0.12
CA LEU A 76 -7.23 1.62 -1.32
C LEU A 76 -7.26 0.52 -2.39
N ASN A 77 -6.16 -0.21 -2.58
CA ASN A 77 -6.14 -1.34 -3.50
C ASN A 77 -7.07 -2.48 -3.04
N ASN A 78 -7.07 -2.83 -1.76
CA ASN A 78 -8.01 -3.80 -1.18
C ASN A 78 -9.47 -3.34 -1.36
N ARG A 79 -9.73 -2.04 -1.15
CA ARG A 79 -11.03 -1.43 -1.41
C ARG A 79 -11.44 -1.54 -2.88
N GLY A 80 -10.50 -1.31 -3.80
CA GLY A 80 -10.70 -1.53 -5.24
C GLY A 80 -11.14 -2.97 -5.53
N VAL A 81 -10.47 -3.96 -4.94
CA VAL A 81 -10.84 -5.38 -5.06
C VAL A 81 -12.25 -5.65 -4.55
N LEU A 82 -12.63 -5.08 -3.41
CA LEU A 82 -13.99 -5.21 -2.89
C LEU A 82 -15.04 -4.63 -3.84
N ILE A 83 -14.78 -3.47 -4.45
CA ILE A 83 -15.67 -2.84 -5.43
C ILE A 83 -15.77 -3.70 -6.70
N PHE A 84 -14.66 -4.27 -7.18
CA PHE A 84 -14.66 -5.21 -8.32
C PHE A 84 -15.49 -6.47 -8.06
N ARG A 85 -15.69 -6.84 -6.78
CA ARG A 85 -16.51 -7.97 -6.36
C ARG A 85 -17.94 -7.55 -5.93
N ASP A 86 -18.33 -6.32 -6.21
CA ASP A 86 -19.60 -5.69 -5.79
C ASP A 86 -19.88 -5.86 -4.28
N ARG A 87 -18.83 -5.74 -3.47
CA ARG A 87 -18.91 -5.83 -2.01
C ARG A 87 -18.71 -4.47 -1.36
N ARG A 88 -19.67 -4.11 -0.52
CA ARG A 88 -19.62 -2.90 0.31
C ARG A 88 -19.29 -3.29 1.73
N ILE A 89 -18.02 -3.18 2.11
CA ILE A 89 -17.57 -3.30 3.50
C ILE A 89 -17.57 -1.89 4.13
N SER A 90 -17.86 -1.78 5.42
CA SER A 90 -17.78 -0.50 6.12
C SER A 90 -16.35 0.09 6.10
N TYR A 91 -16.23 1.41 6.09
CA TYR A 91 -14.94 2.12 6.25
C TYR A 91 -14.39 2.07 7.67
N ARG A 92 -15.19 1.63 8.66
CA ARG A 92 -14.83 1.63 10.08
C ARG A 92 -13.50 0.93 10.36
N TRP A 93 -13.28 -0.24 9.79
CA TRP A 93 -12.04 -1.01 10.00
C TRP A 93 -10.82 -0.34 9.35
N GLU A 94 -11.00 0.25 8.17
CA GLU A 94 -9.92 0.99 7.48
C GLU A 94 -9.52 2.22 8.28
N ILE A 95 -10.50 2.99 8.77
CA ILE A 95 -10.27 4.17 9.61
C ILE A 95 -9.60 3.77 10.92
N ALA A 96 -10.10 2.72 11.59
CA ALA A 96 -9.51 2.23 12.84
C ALA A 96 -8.06 1.75 12.63
N ALA A 97 -7.79 1.00 11.55
CA ALA A 97 -6.45 0.55 11.20
C ALA A 97 -5.53 1.74 10.89
N SER A 98 -6.00 2.72 10.12
CA SER A 98 -5.26 3.96 9.81
C SER A 98 -4.90 4.76 11.05
N LEU A 99 -5.87 4.97 11.96
CA LEU A 99 -5.63 5.69 13.20
C LEU A 99 -4.62 4.97 14.09
N LEU A 100 -4.80 3.65 14.27
CA LEU A 100 -3.88 2.85 15.09
C LEU A 100 -2.47 2.83 14.48
N PHE A 101 -2.36 2.72 13.14
CA PHE A 101 -1.09 2.78 12.44
C PHE A 101 -0.37 4.11 12.72
N CYS A 102 -1.06 5.25 12.56
CA CYS A 102 -0.49 6.57 12.81
C CYS A 102 -0.07 6.76 14.28
N VAL A 103 -0.88 6.27 15.23
CA VAL A 103 -0.55 6.32 16.67
C VAL A 103 0.71 5.52 16.98
N LEU A 104 0.80 4.28 16.49
CA LEU A 104 2.00 3.44 16.69
C LEU A 104 3.24 4.06 16.04
N PHE A 105 3.10 4.60 14.82
CA PHE A 105 4.20 5.28 14.14
C PHE A 105 4.63 6.56 14.87
N ALA A 106 3.70 7.34 15.39
CA ALA A 106 4.01 8.52 16.19
C ALA A 106 4.73 8.15 17.49
N TYR A 107 4.26 7.11 18.19
CA TYR A 107 4.88 6.60 19.42
C TYR A 107 6.34 6.19 19.17
N PHE A 108 6.60 5.33 18.17
CA PHE A 108 7.95 4.89 17.83
C PHE A 108 8.80 5.93 17.08
N THR A 109 8.26 7.14 16.85
CA THR A 109 9.00 8.27 16.28
C THR A 109 9.38 9.30 17.33
N TYR A 110 8.51 9.56 18.31
CA TYR A 110 8.69 10.65 19.27
C TYR A 110 8.92 10.20 20.70
N VAL A 111 8.35 9.07 21.13
CA VAL A 111 8.39 8.63 22.54
C VAL A 111 9.51 7.62 22.76
N ASP A 112 9.53 6.56 21.95
CA ASP A 112 10.56 5.51 22.00
C ASP A 112 11.12 5.28 20.58
N PRO A 113 12.09 6.11 20.13
CA PRO A 113 12.57 6.09 18.75
C PRO A 113 13.20 4.74 18.36
N SER A 114 12.43 3.89 17.67
CA SER A 114 12.89 2.58 17.21
C SER A 114 12.56 2.38 15.73
N VAL A 115 13.62 2.36 14.91
CA VAL A 115 13.49 2.02 13.48
C VAL A 115 12.99 0.59 13.31
N VAL A 116 13.51 -0.34 14.13
CA VAL A 116 13.10 -1.74 14.13
C VAL A 116 11.60 -1.87 14.38
N ALA A 117 11.08 -1.21 15.43
CA ALA A 117 9.65 -1.28 15.76
C ALA A 117 8.78 -0.73 14.62
N ARG A 118 9.16 0.39 14.00
CA ARG A 118 8.42 0.94 12.84
C ARG A 118 8.42 -0.01 11.64
N VAL A 119 9.53 -0.69 11.36
CA VAL A 119 9.60 -1.71 10.31
C VAL A 119 8.66 -2.89 10.62
N LYS A 120 8.60 -3.33 11.88
CA LYS A 120 7.66 -4.38 12.32
C LYS A 120 6.21 -3.95 12.13
N VAL A 121 5.84 -2.78 12.65
CA VAL A 121 4.48 -2.23 12.49
C VAL A 121 4.11 -2.16 11.02
N PHE A 122 4.97 -1.58 10.19
CA PHE A 122 4.72 -1.48 8.74
C PHE A 122 4.52 -2.84 8.08
N GLY A 123 5.41 -3.80 8.34
CA GLY A 123 5.34 -5.13 7.75
C GLY A 123 4.09 -5.91 8.17
N LEU A 124 3.72 -5.84 9.45
CA LEU A 124 2.51 -6.50 9.97
C LEU A 124 1.23 -5.91 9.34
N TYR A 125 1.16 -4.59 9.22
CA TYR A 125 -0.01 -3.93 8.63
C TYR A 125 -0.17 -4.23 7.14
N ILE A 126 0.92 -4.16 6.37
CA ILE A 126 0.86 -4.49 4.94
C ILE A 126 0.53 -5.96 4.74
N SER A 127 1.23 -6.87 5.44
CA SER A 127 0.95 -8.30 5.30
C SER A 127 -0.49 -8.65 5.67
N ALA A 128 -1.05 -8.05 6.72
CA ALA A 128 -2.45 -8.26 7.10
C ALA A 128 -3.43 -7.81 5.99
N VAL A 129 -3.23 -6.63 5.40
CA VAL A 129 -4.09 -6.13 4.31
C VAL A 129 -3.94 -6.96 3.04
N GLU A 130 -2.71 -7.36 2.71
CA GLU A 130 -2.43 -8.18 1.54
C GLU A 130 -3.03 -9.59 1.68
N ILE A 131 -2.86 -10.24 2.84
CA ILE A 131 -3.50 -11.53 3.15
C ILE A 131 -5.02 -11.39 3.04
N TRP A 132 -5.60 -10.32 3.59
CA TRP A 132 -7.03 -10.08 3.48
C TRP A 132 -7.49 -9.93 2.02
N THR A 133 -6.71 -9.19 1.22
CA THR A 133 -6.97 -9.03 -0.22
C THR A 133 -6.91 -10.37 -0.94
N VAL A 134 -5.90 -11.20 -0.66
CA VAL A 134 -5.75 -12.56 -1.22
C VAL A 134 -6.93 -13.45 -0.81
N VAL A 135 -7.36 -13.41 0.45
CA VAL A 135 -8.53 -14.14 0.94
C VAL A 135 -9.78 -13.72 0.18
N ILE A 136 -9.99 -12.41 -0.05
CA ILE A 136 -11.11 -11.91 -0.86
C ILE A 136 -11.02 -12.43 -2.29
N LEU A 137 -9.85 -12.36 -2.93
CA LEU A 137 -9.65 -12.83 -4.31
C LEU A 137 -9.97 -14.33 -4.45
N ILE A 138 -9.54 -15.15 -3.49
CA ILE A 138 -9.70 -16.61 -3.56
C ILE A 138 -11.10 -17.08 -3.15
N THR A 139 -11.69 -16.45 -2.13
CA THR A 139 -12.99 -16.89 -1.58
C THR A 139 -14.20 -16.26 -2.27
N ARG A 140 -14.02 -15.09 -2.88
CA ARG A 140 -15.11 -14.31 -3.53
C ARG A 140 -14.86 -14.22 -5.03
N ARG A 141 -14.77 -15.39 -5.69
CA ARG A 141 -14.53 -15.50 -7.12
C ARG A 141 -15.79 -15.09 -7.91
N PRO A 142 -15.70 -14.16 -8.88
CA PRO A 142 -16.77 -13.93 -9.83
C PRO A 142 -16.84 -15.08 -10.82
N VAL A 143 -17.94 -15.16 -11.58
CA VAL A 143 -18.15 -16.19 -12.62
C VAL A 143 -17.02 -16.20 -13.66
N TYR A 144 -16.35 -15.06 -13.87
CA TYR A 144 -15.24 -14.88 -14.81
C TYR A 144 -13.85 -14.85 -14.14
N PHE A 145 -13.67 -15.49 -12.98
CA PHE A 145 -12.36 -15.58 -12.31
C PHE A 145 -11.31 -16.14 -13.28
N GLY A 146 -10.32 -15.31 -13.62
CA GLY A 146 -9.37 -15.60 -14.70
C GLY A 146 -7.93 -15.70 -14.23
N LEU A 147 -7.02 -15.92 -15.19
CA LEU A 147 -5.59 -15.96 -14.95
C LEU A 147 -5.09 -14.67 -14.28
N SER A 148 -5.65 -13.51 -14.63
CA SER A 148 -5.29 -12.22 -14.03
C SER A 148 -5.56 -12.16 -12.52
N ASP A 149 -6.69 -12.68 -12.06
CA ASP A 149 -7.01 -12.73 -10.62
C ASP A 149 -6.08 -13.69 -9.87
N LEU A 150 -5.70 -14.82 -10.50
CA LEU A 150 -4.75 -15.78 -9.94
C LEU A 150 -3.35 -15.17 -9.83
N LEU A 151 -2.85 -14.54 -10.89
CA LEU A 151 -1.56 -13.85 -10.88
C LEU A 151 -1.53 -12.73 -9.84
N GLN A 152 -2.64 -12.00 -9.68
CA GLN A 152 -2.77 -11.00 -8.62
C GLN A 152 -2.72 -11.67 -7.23
N ALA A 153 -3.47 -12.73 -6.99
CA ALA A 153 -3.46 -13.41 -5.69
C ALA A 153 -2.07 -13.99 -5.35
N ILE A 154 -1.36 -14.57 -6.32
CA ILE A 154 0.00 -15.09 -6.14
C ILE A 154 0.98 -13.96 -5.82
N SER A 155 0.96 -12.88 -6.61
CA SER A 155 1.87 -11.75 -6.40
C SER A 155 1.67 -11.09 -5.03
N LEU A 156 0.43 -10.81 -4.64
CA LEU A 156 0.10 -10.26 -3.32
C LEU A 156 0.47 -11.25 -2.20
N GLY A 157 0.28 -12.56 -2.40
CA GLY A 157 0.69 -13.59 -1.46
C GLY A 157 2.20 -13.63 -1.22
N ILE A 158 3.00 -13.52 -2.29
CA ILE A 158 4.46 -13.42 -2.21
C ILE A 158 4.87 -12.14 -1.46
N PHE A 159 4.24 -11.00 -1.77
CA PHE A 159 4.50 -9.74 -1.07
C PHE A 159 4.15 -9.84 0.42
N ALA A 160 3.00 -10.40 0.77
CA ALA A 160 2.59 -10.60 2.14
C ALA A 160 3.60 -11.45 2.92
N ALA A 161 4.03 -12.59 2.34
CA ALA A 161 5.02 -13.46 2.96
C ALA A 161 6.36 -12.73 3.15
N PHE A 162 6.83 -11.99 2.15
CA PHE A 162 8.06 -11.20 2.24
C PHE A 162 8.01 -10.18 3.39
N TYR A 163 6.93 -9.39 3.48
CA TYR A 163 6.79 -8.40 4.55
C TYR A 163 6.63 -9.02 5.93
N LEU A 164 5.92 -10.15 6.03
CA LEU A 164 5.74 -10.87 7.29
C LEU A 164 7.06 -11.45 7.79
N VAL A 165 7.80 -12.15 6.93
CA VAL A 165 9.15 -12.65 7.19
C VAL A 165 10.04 -11.50 7.66
N ARG A 166 10.12 -10.42 6.88
CA ARG A 166 10.93 -9.23 7.22
C ARG A 166 10.57 -8.66 8.60
N SER A 167 9.29 -8.63 8.96
CA SER A 167 8.85 -8.15 10.28
C SER A 167 9.30 -9.04 11.45
N GLY A 168 9.48 -10.35 11.21
CA GLY A 168 9.94 -11.29 12.23
C GLY A 168 11.46 -11.28 12.46
N TYR A 169 12.26 -10.96 11.43
CA TYR A 169 13.73 -11.00 11.49
C TYR A 169 14.40 -9.67 11.88
N THR A 170 13.66 -8.55 11.85
CA THR A 170 14.18 -7.23 12.22
C THR A 170 14.12 -7.04 13.73
#